data_AF-A0ABD5VWW9-F1
#
_entry.id   AF-A0ABD5VWW9-F1
#
_cell.length_a   1.000
_cell.length_b   1.000
_cell.length_c   1.000
_cell.angle_alpha   90.00
_cell.angle_beta   90.00
_cell.angle_gamma   90.00
#
_symmetry.space_group_name_H-M   'P 1'
#
loop_
_entity.id
_entity.type
_entity.pdbx_description
1 polymer ?
#
loop_
_entity_poly.entity_id
_entity_poly.type
_entity_poly.pdbx_seq_one_letter_code
_entity_poly.pdbx_strand_id
1 'polypeptide(L)'
;MAVIKMVGRGTVAEEVEVDEAVLSALVAGESPEVTLETAAEILALDDELPDADSIAAEARDILLMGMSIAVLDVEAVASGLDDEMEPKEIQQKTEGRFPMTLDEYALVHNYIERNKQ
;
A
#
# COMPACT_ATOMS: atom_id res chain seq x y z
N MET A 1 6.71 -10.52 3.56
CA MET A 1 8.02 -10.82 2.92
C MET A 1 8.33 -12.33 2.82
N ALA A 2 7.31 -13.19 2.81
CA ALA A 2 7.47 -14.63 2.59
C ALA A 2 7.54 -14.97 1.09
N VAL A 3 6.73 -14.30 0.26
CA VAL A 3 6.70 -14.50 -1.20
C VAL A 3 8.07 -14.31 -1.84
N ILE A 4 8.81 -13.25 -1.49
CA ILE A 4 10.15 -13.00 -2.05
C ILE A 4 11.17 -14.07 -1.64
N LYS A 5 11.02 -14.66 -0.45
CA LYS A 5 11.86 -15.78 -0.02
C LYS A 5 11.50 -17.08 -0.73
N MET A 6 10.21 -17.26 -1.07
CA MET A 6 9.69 -18.43 -1.77
C MET A 6 10.06 -18.42 -3.26
N VAL A 7 9.76 -17.32 -3.95
CA VAL A 7 9.97 -17.14 -5.40
C VAL A 7 11.45 -16.89 -5.71
N GLY A 8 12.16 -16.23 -4.79
CA GLY A 8 13.55 -15.84 -4.96
C GLY A 8 13.70 -14.43 -5.53
N ARG A 9 14.62 -13.65 -4.96
CA ARG A 9 14.78 -12.21 -5.25
C ARG A 9 15.06 -11.90 -6.71
N GLY A 10 15.90 -12.69 -7.39
CA GLY A 10 16.25 -12.43 -8.80
C GLY A 10 15.04 -12.58 -9.72
N THR A 11 14.24 -13.63 -9.51
CA THR A 11 12.98 -13.83 -10.24
C THR A 11 11.99 -12.71 -9.96
N VAL A 12 11.83 -12.30 -8.70
CA VAL A 12 10.95 -11.17 -8.36
C VAL A 12 11.41 -9.87 -9.01
N ALA A 13 12.72 -9.61 -9.04
CA ALA A 13 13.29 -8.41 -9.66
C ALA A 13 13.03 -8.37 -11.17
N GLU A 14 13.12 -9.53 -11.84
CA GLU A 14 12.83 -9.65 -13.27
C GLU A 14 11.33 -9.51 -13.58
N GLU A 15 10.46 -10.18 -12.82
CA GLU A 15 9.01 -10.20 -13.08
C GLU A 15 8.31 -8.89 -12.72
N VAL A 16 8.74 -8.20 -11.66
CA VAL A 16 8.11 -6.96 -11.16
C VAL A 16 8.87 -5.70 -11.58
N GLU A 17 10.00 -5.86 -12.29
CA GLU A 17 10.86 -4.75 -12.71
C GLU A 17 11.35 -3.86 -11.53
N VAL A 18 11.70 -4.49 -10.40
CA VAL A 18 12.17 -3.83 -9.17
C VAL A 18 13.65 -4.09 -8.93
N ASP A 19 14.37 -3.09 -8.42
CA ASP A 19 15.77 -3.24 -8.03
C ASP A 19 15.95 -4.29 -6.91
N GLU A 20 16.90 -5.20 -7.07
CA GLU A 20 17.24 -6.21 -6.06
C GLU A 20 17.59 -5.59 -4.69
N ALA A 21 18.13 -4.38 -4.65
CA ALA A 21 18.41 -3.66 -3.41
C ALA A 21 17.12 -3.35 -2.62
N VAL A 22 16.05 -2.94 -3.29
CA VAL A 22 14.73 -2.72 -2.68
C VAL A 22 14.19 -4.02 -2.12
N LEU A 23 14.26 -5.11 -2.89
CA LEU A 23 13.83 -6.44 -2.43
C LEU A 23 14.67 -6.92 -1.24
N SER A 24 15.97 -6.64 -1.24
CA SER A 24 16.85 -6.99 -0.13
C SER A 24 16.51 -6.22 1.15
N ALA A 25 16.24 -4.93 1.04
CA ALA A 25 15.81 -4.08 2.16
C ALA A 25 14.48 -4.58 2.76
N LEU A 26 13.48 -4.84 1.90
CA LEU A 26 12.22 -5.43 2.34
C LEU A 26 12.46 -6.79 3.06
N VAL A 27 13.36 -7.67 2.59
CA VAL A 27 13.63 -8.99 3.20
C VAL A 27 14.25 -8.80 4.59
N ALA A 28 15.07 -7.78 4.75
CA ALA A 28 15.69 -7.38 6.01
C ALA A 28 14.69 -6.74 6.99
N GLY A 29 13.45 -6.47 6.57
CA GLY A 29 12.43 -5.80 7.37
C GLY A 29 12.61 -4.28 7.42
N GLU A 30 13.34 -3.73 6.46
CA GLU A 30 13.44 -2.28 6.26
C GLU A 30 12.22 -1.78 5.45
N SER A 31 12.05 -0.46 5.41
CA SER A 31 10.96 0.22 4.68
C SER A 31 11.53 1.04 3.52
N PRO A 32 11.97 0.42 2.41
CA PRO A 32 12.29 1.16 1.21
C PRO A 32 11.01 1.76 0.59
N GLU A 33 11.15 2.83 -0.18
CA GLU A 33 10.03 3.42 -0.90
C GLU A 33 9.54 2.46 -1.98
N VAL A 34 8.29 1.99 -1.82
CA VAL A 34 7.63 1.05 -2.72
C VAL A 34 6.16 1.44 -2.84
N THR A 35 5.60 1.34 -4.05
CA THR A 35 4.18 1.61 -4.29
C THR A 35 3.30 0.45 -3.81
N LEU A 36 2.04 0.75 -3.52
CA LEU A 36 1.03 -0.26 -3.22
C LEU A 36 0.89 -1.24 -4.38
N GLU A 37 0.96 -0.75 -5.62
CA GLU A 37 0.89 -1.55 -6.84
C GLU A 37 2.08 -2.51 -6.95
N THR A 38 3.32 -2.02 -6.79
CA THR A 38 4.51 -2.88 -6.81
C THR A 38 4.50 -3.91 -5.69
N ALA A 39 4.02 -3.53 -4.50
CA ALA A 39 3.85 -4.47 -3.40
C ALA A 39 2.81 -5.55 -3.72
N ALA A 40 1.72 -5.18 -4.40
CA ALA A 40 0.70 -6.12 -4.85
C ALA A 40 1.21 -7.06 -5.94
N GLU A 41 2.00 -6.56 -6.91
CA GLU A 41 2.67 -7.36 -7.93
C GLU A 41 3.61 -8.40 -7.30
N ILE A 42 4.40 -8.01 -6.31
CA ILE A 42 5.24 -8.93 -5.54
C ILE A 42 4.41 -10.02 -4.88
N LEU A 43 3.26 -9.68 -4.28
CA LEU A 43 2.40 -10.65 -3.61
C LEU A 43 1.72 -11.60 -4.60
N ALA A 44 1.31 -11.09 -5.76
CA ALA A 44 0.64 -11.87 -6.81
C ALA A 44 1.55 -12.93 -7.48
N LEU A 45 2.85 -12.94 -7.19
CA LEU A 45 3.75 -14.04 -7.58
C LEU A 45 3.52 -15.32 -6.76
N ASP A 46 2.72 -15.26 -5.70
CA ASP A 46 2.20 -16.43 -5.01
C ASP A 46 0.86 -16.83 -5.63
N ASP A 47 0.81 -17.98 -6.32
CA ASP A 47 -0.39 -18.50 -6.98
C ASP A 47 -1.58 -18.76 -6.00
N GLU A 48 -1.33 -18.78 -4.69
CA GLU A 48 -2.37 -18.87 -3.66
C GLU A 48 -3.03 -17.52 -3.33
N LEU A 49 -2.45 -16.40 -3.78
CA LEU A 49 -2.96 -15.05 -3.58
C LEU A 49 -3.71 -14.54 -4.83
N PRO A 50 -4.62 -13.55 -4.67
CA PRO A 50 -5.26 -12.90 -5.81
C PRO A 50 -4.25 -12.19 -6.72
N ASP A 51 -4.69 -11.79 -7.91
CA ASP A 51 -3.88 -10.96 -8.81
C ASP A 51 -3.57 -9.58 -8.20
N ALA A 52 -2.54 -8.93 -8.74
CA ALA A 52 -2.03 -7.67 -8.22
C ALA A 52 -3.09 -6.56 -8.20
N ASP A 53 -3.91 -6.45 -9.25
CA ASP A 53 -4.99 -5.47 -9.35
C ASP A 53 -6.04 -5.68 -8.25
N SER A 54 -6.39 -6.94 -7.98
CA SER A 54 -7.32 -7.33 -6.92
C SER A 54 -6.77 -7.01 -5.54
N ILE A 55 -5.50 -7.32 -5.27
CA ILE A 55 -4.83 -7.00 -4.00
C ILE A 55 -4.79 -5.49 -3.77
N ALA A 56 -4.38 -4.70 -4.78
CA ALA A 56 -4.33 -3.25 -4.67
C ALA A 56 -5.73 -2.62 -4.53
N ALA A 57 -6.74 -3.16 -5.22
CA ALA A 57 -8.12 -2.75 -5.07
C ALA A 57 -8.68 -3.02 -3.67
N GLU A 58 -8.43 -4.22 -3.12
CA GLU A 58 -8.86 -4.59 -1.77
C GLU A 58 -8.19 -3.70 -0.72
N ALA A 59 -6.89 -3.45 -0.85
CA ALA A 59 -6.17 -2.55 0.06
C ALA A 59 -6.79 -1.15 0.09
N ARG A 60 -7.12 -0.59 -1.08
CA ARG A 60 -7.81 0.72 -1.20
C ARG A 60 -9.23 0.67 -0.64
N ASP A 61 -9.96 -0.40 -0.87
CA ASP A 61 -11.31 -0.59 -0.31
C ASP A 61 -11.29 -0.63 1.21
N ILE A 62 -10.26 -1.22 1.83
CA ILE A 62 -10.05 -1.18 3.28
C ILE A 62 -9.94 0.27 3.78
N LEU A 63 -9.24 1.16 3.06
CA LEU A 63 -9.16 2.58 3.44
C LEU A 63 -10.54 3.26 3.32
N LEU A 64 -11.26 3.03 2.22
CA LEU A 64 -12.59 3.63 1.99
C LEU A 64 -13.62 3.14 3.03
N MET A 65 -13.67 1.84 3.27
CA MET A 65 -14.51 1.25 4.31
C MET A 65 -14.10 1.74 5.70
N GLY A 66 -12.81 1.83 5.97
CA GLY A 66 -12.28 2.31 7.23
C GLY A 66 -12.68 3.76 7.52
N MET A 67 -12.55 4.65 6.54
CA MET A 67 -13.04 6.03 6.62
C MET A 67 -14.55 6.09 6.90
N SER A 68 -15.34 5.28 6.19
CA SER A 68 -16.79 5.18 6.42
C SER A 68 -17.14 4.73 7.85
N ILE A 69 -16.44 3.72 8.37
CA ILE A 69 -16.64 3.21 9.74
C ILE A 69 -16.25 4.24 10.80
N ALA A 70 -15.12 4.93 10.59
CA ALA A 70 -14.63 5.97 11.50
C ALA A 70 -15.35 7.32 11.32
N VAL A 71 -16.27 7.43 10.34
CA VAL A 71 -16.97 8.67 9.97
C VAL A 71 -15.98 9.80 9.64
N LEU A 72 -14.92 9.46 8.91
CA LEU A 72 -13.90 10.39 8.43
C LEU A 72 -14.13 10.72 6.95
N ASP A 73 -13.91 11.97 6.59
CA ASP A 73 -13.73 12.39 5.20
C ASP A 73 -12.24 12.68 4.91
N VAL A 74 -11.92 12.96 3.65
CA VAL A 74 -10.53 13.24 3.24
C VAL A 74 -9.95 14.51 3.86
N GLU A 75 -10.78 15.47 4.27
CA GLU A 75 -10.33 16.67 4.98
C GLU A 75 -9.91 16.33 6.41
N ALA A 76 -10.71 15.52 7.11
CA ALA A 76 -10.40 15.04 8.45
C ALA A 76 -9.16 14.13 8.48
N VAL A 77 -8.93 13.35 7.42
CA VAL A 77 -7.70 12.57 7.26
C VAL A 77 -6.50 13.51 7.03
N ALA A 78 -6.56 14.39 6.04
CA ALA A 78 -5.46 15.34 5.76
C ALA A 78 -5.07 16.14 7.00
N SER A 79 -6.06 16.71 7.69
CA SER A 79 -5.86 17.47 8.92
C SER A 79 -5.23 16.63 10.04
N GLY A 80 -5.59 15.36 10.13
CA GLY A 80 -5.04 14.42 11.10
C GLY A 80 -3.62 13.92 10.79
N LEU A 81 -3.18 14.13 9.55
CA LEU A 81 -1.84 13.81 9.07
C LEU A 81 -0.94 15.06 9.00
N ASP A 82 -1.28 16.12 9.74
CA ASP A 82 -0.54 17.39 9.75
C ASP A 82 -0.33 17.99 8.34
N ASP A 83 -1.32 17.81 7.44
CA ASP A 83 -1.28 18.23 6.04
C ASP A 83 -0.08 17.67 5.24
N GLU A 84 0.47 16.51 5.63
CA GLU A 84 1.47 15.77 4.84
C GLU A 84 0.95 15.37 3.45
N MET A 85 -0.37 15.26 3.32
CA MET A 85 -1.06 14.96 2.05
C MET A 85 -2.27 15.86 1.90
N GLU A 86 -2.47 16.38 0.68
CA GLU A 86 -3.64 17.21 0.37
C GLU A 86 -4.92 16.35 0.31
N PRO A 87 -6.10 16.85 0.73
CA PRO A 87 -7.35 16.09 0.69
C PRO A 87 -7.68 15.49 -0.68
N LYS A 88 -7.39 16.24 -1.75
CA LYS A 88 -7.59 15.78 -3.13
C LYS A 88 -6.64 14.64 -3.50
N GLU A 89 -5.42 14.68 -3.00
CA GLU A 89 -4.43 13.62 -3.22
C GLU A 89 -4.85 12.34 -2.52
N ILE A 90 -5.32 12.42 -1.27
CA ILE A 90 -5.89 11.28 -0.53
C ILE A 90 -7.06 10.68 -1.32
N GLN A 91 -7.99 11.50 -1.81
CA GLN A 91 -9.11 11.02 -2.63
C GLN A 91 -8.63 10.31 -3.90
N GLN A 92 -7.69 10.89 -4.64
CA GLN A 92 -7.20 10.30 -5.89
C GLN A 92 -6.46 8.99 -5.65
N LYS A 93 -5.63 8.91 -4.61
CA LYS A 93 -4.88 7.69 -4.27
C LYS A 93 -5.82 6.57 -3.77
N THR A 94 -6.78 6.89 -2.89
CA THR A 94 -7.76 5.90 -2.40
C THR A 94 -8.70 5.41 -3.49
N GLU A 95 -9.00 6.22 -4.50
CA GLU A 95 -9.76 5.81 -5.69
C GLU A 95 -8.90 5.13 -6.78
N GLY A 96 -7.59 4.97 -6.56
CA GLY A 96 -6.69 4.36 -7.53
C GLY A 96 -6.39 5.19 -8.77
N ARG A 97 -6.62 6.50 -8.72
CA ARG A 97 -6.37 7.46 -9.80
C ARG A 97 -4.99 8.10 -9.75
N PHE A 98 -4.24 7.87 -8.67
CA PHE A 98 -2.86 8.29 -8.50
C PHE A 98 -2.09 7.24 -7.68
N PRO A 99 -0.81 6.96 -7.98
CA PRO A 99 -0.03 5.98 -7.23
C PRO A 99 0.06 6.32 -5.74
N MET A 100 -0.01 5.30 -4.89
CA MET A 100 0.14 5.41 -3.44
C MET A 100 1.37 4.61 -3.00
N THR A 101 2.25 5.18 -2.20
CA THR A 101 3.34 4.43 -1.55
C THR A 101 2.80 3.60 -0.38
N LEU A 102 3.51 2.55 0.00
CA LEU A 102 3.17 1.77 1.20
C LEU A 102 3.25 2.61 2.48
N ASP A 103 4.14 3.59 2.55
CA ASP A 103 4.25 4.48 3.69
C ASP A 103 3.05 5.42 3.80
N GLU A 104 2.61 6.01 2.68
CA GLU A 104 1.36 6.79 2.63
C GLU A 104 0.14 5.93 2.96
N TYR A 105 0.07 4.71 2.42
CA TYR A 105 -0.98 3.74 2.75
C TYR A 105 -1.01 3.47 4.25
N ALA A 106 0.14 3.16 4.84
CA ALA A 106 0.27 2.86 6.25
C ALA A 106 -0.09 4.07 7.12
N LEU A 107 0.30 5.27 6.71
CA LEU A 107 -0.01 6.51 7.40
C LEU A 107 -1.53 6.76 7.46
N VAL A 108 -2.19 6.71 6.30
CA VAL A 108 -3.66 6.89 6.18
C VAL A 108 -4.40 5.77 6.94
N HIS A 109 -4.02 4.51 6.72
CA HIS A 109 -4.61 3.37 7.41
C HIS A 109 -4.47 3.49 8.93
N ASN A 110 -3.29 3.83 9.42
CA ASN A 110 -3.03 3.96 10.86
C ASN A 110 -3.87 5.08 11.50
N TYR A 111 -4.01 6.22 10.82
CA TYR A 111 -4.88 7.29 11.29
C TYR A 111 -6.35 6.83 11.36
N ILE A 112 -6.84 6.17 10.31
CA ILE A 112 -8.21 5.62 10.29
C ILE A 112 -8.43 4.64 11.44
N GLU A 113 -7.54 3.65 11.62
CA GLU A 113 -7.66 2.65 12.68
C GLU A 113 -7.69 3.26 14.09
N ARG A 114 -6.86 4.28 14.34
CA ARG A 114 -6.84 4.98 15.64
C ARG A 114 -8.13 5.73 15.96
N ASN A 115 -8.94 6.02 14.94
CA ASN A 115 -10.19 6.78 15.05
C ASN A 115 -11.44 5.88 14.93
N LYS A 116 -11.29 4.56 14.73
CA LYS A 116 -12.40 3.60 14.84
C LYS A 116 -12.81 3.47 16.32
N GLN A 117 -14.11 3.58 16.60
CA GLN A 117 -14.69 3.42 17.94
C GLN A 117 -15.01 1.97 18.29
#